data_AF-A0A9P5QDZ9-F1
#
_entry.id   AF-A0A9P5QDZ9-F1
#
_cell.length_a   1.000
_cell.length_b   1.000
_cell.length_c   1.000
_cell.angle_alpha   90.00
_cell.angle_beta   90.00
_cell.angle_gamma   90.00
#
_symmetry.space_group_name_H-M   'P 1'
#
loop_
_entity.id
_entity.type
_entity.pdbx_description
1 polymer ?
#
loop_
_entity_poly.entity_id
_entity_poly.type
_entity_poly.pdbx_seq_one_letter_code
_entity_poly.pdbx_strand_id
1 'polypeptide(L)'
;ADIEGIQVPGMATMTKLMAYADDFAVYLKNIQEWLYLQETFAHFGAISNAKLNVDKMVAFPMGQSSPEMENYFKSINIEWHDATAPLPQRYLGYPVISAKHQLAAYYKRLARTIKAALKSTLRGNSQ
;
A
#
# COMPACT_ATOMS: atom_id res chain seq x y z
N ALA A 1 13.67 -12.50 3.20
CA ALA A 1 13.79 -12.29 1.74
C ALA A 1 14.36 -10.90 1.56
N ASP A 2 15.60 -10.79 1.09
CA ASP A 2 16.16 -9.50 0.71
C ASP A 2 15.46 -9.06 -0.58
N ILE A 3 14.80 -7.90 -0.54
CA ILE A 3 14.21 -7.31 -1.74
C ILE A 3 15.35 -6.55 -2.41
N GLU A 4 15.85 -7.09 -3.53
CA GLU A 4 16.84 -6.41 -4.36
C GLU A 4 16.28 -5.06 -4.82
N GLY A 5 17.09 -4.02 -4.66
CA GLY A 5 16.70 -2.66 -5.03
C GLY A 5 16.84 -2.46 -6.54
N ILE A 6 15.93 -1.66 -7.12
CA ILE A 6 16.02 -1.20 -8.49
C ILE A 6 16.64 0.20 -8.47
N GLN A 7 17.64 0.42 -9.32
CA GLN A 7 18.20 1.74 -9.52
C GLN A 7 17.25 2.56 -10.40
N VAL A 8 16.60 3.58 -9.84
CA VAL A 8 15.82 4.54 -10.61
C VAL A 8 16.78 5.63 -11.12
N PRO A 9 16.81 5.92 -12.44
CA PRO A 9 17.62 7.01 -12.97
C PRO A 9 17.31 8.34 -12.27
N GLY A 10 18.34 9.05 -11.80
CA GLY A 10 18.18 10.30 -11.03
C GLY A 10 18.11 10.13 -9.51
N MET A 11 17.90 8.91 -8.99
CA MET A 11 18.02 8.65 -7.56
C MET A 11 19.45 8.25 -7.17
N ALA A 12 19.95 8.86 -6.08
CA ALA A 12 21.25 8.51 -5.50
C ALA A 12 21.25 7.14 -4.80
N THR A 13 20.08 6.60 -4.45
CA THR A 13 19.97 5.30 -3.77
C THR A 13 19.02 4.35 -4.50
N MET A 14 19.31 3.05 -4.41
CA MET A 14 18.42 2.01 -4.92
C MET A 14 17.06 2.06 -4.21
N THR A 15 16.00 2.12 -5.00
CA THR A 15 14.61 2.05 -4.54
C THR A 15 14.20 0.60 -4.44
N LYS A 16 13.62 0.18 -3.31
CA LYS A 16 13.03 -1.15 -3.22
C LYS A 16 11.61 -1.09 -3.80
N LEU A 17 11.35 -1.91 -4.80
CA LEU A 17 10.06 -2.04 -5.47
C LEU A 17 9.56 -3.48 -5.31
N MET A 18 8.32 -3.63 -4.87
CA MET A 18 7.59 -4.89 -4.94
C MET A 18 6.47 -4.73 -5.96
N ALA A 19 6.40 -5.65 -6.92
CA ALA A 19 5.40 -5.64 -7.97
C ALA A 19 4.73 -7.01 -8.03
N TYR A 20 3.40 -7.03 -8.09
CA TYR A 20 2.61 -8.22 -8.35
C TYR A 20 1.47 -7.87 -9.28
N ALA A 21 1.51 -8.39 -10.50
CA ALA A 21 0.60 -7.98 -11.58
C ALA A 21 0.59 -6.44 -11.77
N ASP A 22 -0.54 -5.79 -11.50
CA ASP A 22 -0.75 -4.34 -11.55
C ASP A 22 -0.56 -3.62 -10.20
N ASP A 23 -0.41 -4.37 -9.09
CA ASP A 23 -0.18 -3.82 -7.76
C ASP A 23 1.31 -3.58 -7.50
N PHE A 24 1.67 -2.32 -7.24
CA PHE A 24 3.03 -1.91 -6.88
C PHE A 24 3.09 -1.39 -5.44
N ALA A 25 4.16 -1.73 -4.73
CA ALA A 25 4.51 -1.15 -3.45
C ALA A 25 5.97 -0.69 -3.50
N VAL A 26 6.20 0.58 -3.14
CA VAL A 26 7.52 1.21 -3.26
C VAL A 26 7.96 1.72 -1.89
N TYR A 27 9.23 1.51 -1.56
CA TYR A 27 9.82 2.07 -0.35
C TYR A 27 10.42 3.43 -0.67
N LEU A 28 9.97 4.45 0.06
CA LEU A 28 10.41 5.84 -0.10
C LEU A 28 11.06 6.31 1.21
N LYS A 29 12.22 6.95 1.11
CA LYS A 29 12.91 7.55 2.26
C LYS A 29 12.57 9.02 2.46
N ASN A 30 12.19 9.72 1.40
CA ASN A 30 11.91 11.15 1.41
C ASN A 30 11.02 11.56 0.22
N ILE A 31 10.57 12.81 0.22
CA ILE A 31 9.72 13.38 -0.83
C ILE A 31 10.45 13.46 -2.18
N GLN A 32 11.78 13.65 -2.20
CA GLN A 32 12.54 13.71 -3.45
C GLN A 32 12.50 12.37 -4.19
N GLU A 33 12.62 11.25 -3.48
CA GLU A 33 12.43 9.92 -4.07
C GLU A 33 11.02 9.75 -4.66
N TRP A 34 9.98 10.29 -4.03
CA TRP A 34 8.64 10.29 -4.63
C TRP A 34 8.60 11.07 -5.96
N LEU A 35 9.18 12.27 -5.99
CA LEU A 35 9.18 13.13 -7.18
C LEU A 35 9.88 12.47 -8.38
N TYR A 36 11.06 11.88 -8.16
CA TYR A 36 11.78 11.14 -9.21
C TYR A 36 11.01 9.91 -9.69
N LEU A 37 10.37 9.20 -8.77
CA LEU A 37 9.55 8.04 -9.09
C LEU A 37 8.34 8.45 -9.93
N GLN A 38 7.68 9.54 -9.57
CA GLN A 38 6.55 10.09 -10.31
C GLN A 38 6.95 10.51 -11.73
N GLU A 39 8.11 11.16 -11.90
CA GLU A 39 8.66 11.49 -13.22
C GLU A 39 8.96 10.22 -14.04
N THR A 40 9.57 9.23 -13.41
CA THR A 40 9.89 7.94 -14.06
C THR A 40 8.62 7.22 -14.52
N PHE A 41 7.57 7.20 -13.69
CA PHE A 41 6.30 6.64 -14.08
C PHE A 41 5.60 7.45 -15.18
N ALA A 42 5.75 8.77 -15.22
CA ALA A 42 5.21 9.60 -16.29
C ALA A 42 5.90 9.28 -17.63
N HIS A 43 7.24 9.15 -17.65
CA HIS A 43 8.00 8.73 -18.82
C HIS A 43 7.63 7.31 -19.28
N PHE A 44 7.54 6.37 -18.34
CA PHE A 44 7.12 5.01 -18.63
C PHE A 44 5.68 4.98 -19.18
N GLY A 45 4.77 5.76 -18.58
CA GLY A 45 3.38 5.88 -19.01
C GLY A 45 3.24 6.48 -20.41
N ALA A 46 4.11 7.43 -20.78
CA ALA A 46 4.11 8.00 -22.14
C ALA A 46 4.46 6.97 -23.22
N ILE A 47 5.31 6.00 -22.91
CA ILE A 47 5.75 4.97 -23.85
C ILE A 47 4.81 3.75 -23.84
N SER A 48 4.34 3.35 -22.66
CA SER A 48 3.53 2.14 -22.45
C SER A 48 2.01 2.39 -22.46
N ASN A 49 1.59 3.65 -22.43
CA ASN A 49 0.20 4.08 -22.18
C ASN A 49 -0.36 3.61 -20.81
N ALA A 50 0.51 3.18 -19.89
CA ALA A 50 0.12 2.87 -18.52
C ALA A 50 -0.17 4.16 -17.74
N LYS A 51 -1.22 4.15 -16.91
CA LYS A 51 -1.61 5.28 -16.06
C LYS A 51 -1.59 4.86 -14.60
N LEU A 52 -0.92 5.67 -13.78
CA LEU A 52 -1.01 5.57 -12.34
C LEU A 52 -2.37 6.07 -11.86
N ASN A 53 -3.02 5.30 -11.00
CA ASN A 53 -4.26 5.70 -10.35
C ASN A 53 -3.95 6.25 -8.95
N VAL A 54 -3.77 7.57 -8.86
CA VAL A 54 -3.42 8.28 -7.62
C VAL A 54 -4.51 8.08 -6.55
N ASP A 55 -5.78 8.00 -6.93
CA ASP A 55 -6.90 7.81 -6.00
C ASP A 55 -6.87 6.44 -5.29
N LYS A 56 -6.14 5.47 -5.85
CA LYS A 56 -5.93 4.15 -5.24
C LYS A 56 -4.62 4.06 -4.47
N MET A 57 -3.77 5.09 -4.53
CA MET A 57 -2.49 5.09 -3.85
C MET A 57 -2.69 5.35 -2.36
N VAL A 58 -2.02 4.53 -1.56
CA VAL A 58 -1.99 4.67 -0.11
C VAL A 58 -0.54 4.76 0.32
N ALA A 59 -0.20 5.85 0.99
CA ALA A 59 1.09 6.04 1.65
C ALA A 59 0.95 5.68 3.13
N PHE A 60 1.92 4.94 3.66
CA PHE A 60 1.96 4.58 5.08
C PHE A 60 3.40 4.62 5.60
N PRO A 61 3.61 5.05 6.86
CA PRO A 61 4.94 5.06 7.45
C PRO A 61 5.40 3.65 7.84
N MET A 62 6.62 3.29 7.45
CA MET A 62 7.34 2.12 7.99
C MET A 62 8.31 2.57 9.08
N GLY A 63 7.80 2.72 10.30
CA GLY A 63 8.59 3.15 11.47
C GLY A 63 8.06 4.46 12.06
N GLN A 64 8.94 5.43 12.28
CA GLN A 64 8.55 6.74 12.79
C GLN A 64 7.82 7.54 11.70
N SER A 65 6.63 8.06 12.03
CA SER A 65 5.89 8.93 11.11
C SER A 65 6.66 10.23 10.90
N SER A 66 6.81 10.64 9.63
CA SER A 66 7.35 11.94 9.26
C SER A 66 6.19 12.90 8.95
N PRO A 67 5.95 13.94 9.78
CA PRO A 67 4.88 14.91 9.52
C PRO A 67 5.04 15.62 8.18
N GLU A 68 6.28 15.79 7.71
CA GLU A 68 6.59 16.39 6.41
C GLU A 68 6.02 15.54 5.27
N MET A 69 6.26 14.22 5.28
CA MET A 69 5.73 13.32 4.27
C MET A 69 4.20 13.24 4.35
N GLU A 70 3.65 13.14 5.57
CA GLU A 70 2.21 13.09 5.77
C GLU A 70 1.50 14.31 5.16
N ASN A 71 2.00 15.52 5.45
CA ASN A 71 1.44 16.75 4.91
C ASN A 71 1.58 16.80 3.38
N TYR A 72 2.73 16.38 2.85
CA TYR A 72 2.96 16.35 1.41
C TYR A 72 2.00 15.38 0.69
N PHE A 73 1.90 14.13 1.13
CA PHE A 73 1.03 13.13 0.48
C PHE A 73 -0.44 13.51 0.56
N LYS A 74 -0.88 14.06 1.69
CA LYS A 74 -2.24 14.64 1.81
C LYS A 74 -2.46 15.79 0.84
N SER A 75 -1.46 16.65 0.62
CA SER A 75 -1.58 17.79 -0.31
C SER A 75 -1.79 17.38 -1.77
N ILE A 76 -1.35 16.18 -2.15
CA ILE A 76 -1.49 15.62 -3.51
C ILE A 76 -2.60 14.56 -3.60
N ASN A 77 -3.54 14.57 -2.65
CA ASN A 77 -4.68 13.66 -2.57
C ASN A 77 -4.31 12.16 -2.49
N ILE A 78 -3.12 11.83 -2.00
CA ILE A 78 -2.76 10.45 -1.67
C ILE A 78 -3.23 10.15 -0.25
N GLU A 79 -3.94 9.04 -0.09
CA GLU A 79 -4.43 8.62 1.22
C GLU A 79 -3.24 8.29 2.14
N TRP A 80 -3.20 8.94 3.30
CA TRP A 80 -2.21 8.65 4.34
C TRP A 80 -2.80 7.70 5.37
N HIS A 81 -2.23 6.50 5.44
CA HIS A 81 -2.68 5.44 6.34
C HIS A 81 -1.64 5.22 7.44
N ASP A 82 -1.95 5.63 8.65
CA ASP A 82 -1.03 5.57 9.79
C ASP A 82 -1.48 4.58 10.87
N ALA A 83 -0.83 4.65 12.04
CA ALA A 83 -1.21 3.87 13.21
C ALA A 83 -2.58 4.25 13.78
N THR A 84 -3.10 5.45 13.52
CA THR A 84 -4.39 5.91 14.06
C THR A 84 -5.59 5.32 13.30
N ALA A 85 -5.37 4.86 12.07
CA ALA A 85 -6.41 4.23 11.26
C ALA A 85 -7.03 3.00 11.98
N PRO A 86 -8.37 2.81 11.91
CA PRO A 86 -9.07 1.80 12.69
C PRO A 86 -8.86 0.37 12.16
N LEU A 87 -8.49 0.22 10.90
CA LEU A 87 -8.20 -1.05 10.23
C LEU A 87 -6.86 -0.94 9.51
N PRO A 88 -6.15 -2.06 9.29
CA PRO A 88 -4.91 -2.03 8.51
C PRO A 88 -5.22 -1.95 7.01
N GLN A 89 -4.36 -1.24 6.28
CA GLN A 89 -4.31 -1.26 4.82
C GLN A 89 -3.99 -2.68 4.34
N ARG A 90 -4.47 -3.07 3.15
CA ARG A 90 -4.23 -4.41 2.60
C ARG A 90 -3.33 -4.33 1.38
N TYR A 91 -2.33 -5.20 1.34
CA TYR A 91 -1.50 -5.45 0.17
C TYR A 91 -1.56 -6.94 -0.16
N LEU A 92 -2.02 -7.29 -1.36
CA LEU A 92 -2.21 -8.69 -1.81
C LEU A 92 -3.04 -9.56 -0.85
N GLY A 93 -4.02 -8.95 -0.18
CA GLY A 93 -4.86 -9.63 0.82
C GLY A 93 -4.25 -9.75 2.22
N TYR A 94 -2.99 -9.34 2.41
CA TYR A 94 -2.32 -9.31 3.70
C TYR A 94 -2.43 -7.93 4.36
N PRO A 95 -2.68 -7.84 5.68
CA PRO A 95 -2.74 -6.57 6.37
C PRO A 95 -1.34 -5.98 6.55
N VAL A 96 -1.16 -4.73 6.14
CA VAL A 96 -0.02 -3.88 6.49
C VAL A 96 -0.33 -3.25 7.85
N ILE A 97 0.38 -3.69 8.88
CA ILE A 97 0.06 -3.37 10.28
C ILE A 97 1.01 -2.29 10.77
N SER A 98 0.46 -1.12 11.13
CA SER A 98 1.22 -0.05 11.78
C SER A 98 1.04 -0.08 13.30
N ALA A 99 -0.05 -0.67 13.81
CA ALA A 99 -0.34 -0.74 15.25
C ALA A 99 -1.08 -2.01 15.70
N LYS A 100 -0.96 -2.35 16.99
CA LYS A 100 -1.54 -3.58 17.57
C LYS A 100 -3.08 -3.63 17.51
N HIS A 101 -3.77 -2.50 17.65
CA HIS A 101 -5.24 -2.47 17.58
C HIS A 101 -5.75 -2.80 16.17
N GLN A 102 -5.03 -2.38 15.13
CA GLN A 102 -5.36 -2.70 13.74
C GLN A 102 -5.33 -4.21 13.50
N LEU A 103 -4.32 -4.89 14.06
CA LEU A 103 -4.21 -6.34 13.98
C LEU A 103 -5.38 -7.05 14.69
N ALA A 104 -5.73 -6.62 15.89
CA ALA A 104 -6.87 -7.18 16.63
C ALA A 104 -8.19 -6.96 15.88
N ALA A 105 -8.40 -5.75 15.34
CA ALA A 105 -9.57 -5.41 14.54
C ALA A 105 -9.64 -6.25 13.25
N TYR A 106 -8.51 -6.45 12.59
CA TYR A 106 -8.40 -7.29 11.39
C TYR A 106 -8.78 -8.74 11.67
N TYR A 107 -8.22 -9.37 12.71
CA TYR A 107 -8.58 -10.75 13.08
C TYR A 107 -10.05 -10.89 13.45
N LYS A 108 -10.61 -9.93 14.18
CA LYS A 108 -12.05 -9.92 14.51
C LYS A 108 -12.92 -9.81 13.25
N ARG A 109 -12.49 -9.06 12.24
CA ARG A 109 -13.17 -8.98 10.94
C ARG A 109 -13.03 -10.28 10.16
N LEU A 110 -11.82 -10.84 10.07
CA LEU A 110 -11.55 -12.10 9.38
C LEU A 110 -12.38 -13.26 9.95
N ALA A 111 -12.41 -13.40 11.29
CA ALA A 111 -13.21 -14.41 11.96
C ALA A 111 -14.72 -14.27 11.66
N ARG A 112 -15.23 -13.04 11.56
CA ARG A 112 -16.63 -12.79 11.16
C ARG A 112 -16.89 -13.19 9.72
N THR A 113 -15.98 -12.85 8.80
CA THR A 113 -16.10 -13.23 7.39
C THR A 113 -16.10 -14.75 7.21
N ILE A 114 -15.19 -15.46 7.89
CA ILE A 114 -15.13 -16.93 7.85
C ILE A 114 -16.42 -17.54 8.41
N LYS A 115 -16.92 -17.06 9.57
CA LYS A 115 -18.18 -17.54 10.14
C LYS A 115 -19.38 -17.30 9.22
N ALA A 116 -19.42 -16.14 8.56
CA ALA A 116 -20.48 -15.81 7.62
C ALA A 116 -20.44 -16.74 6.39
N ALA A 117 -19.26 -16.97 5.82
CA ALA A 117 -19.06 -17.88 4.70
C ALA A 117 -19.45 -19.32 5.04
N LEU A 118 -19.05 -19.83 6.20
CA LEU A 118 -19.45 -21.15 6.67
C LEU A 118 -20.98 -21.26 6.81
N LYS A 119 -21.63 -20.23 7.36
CA LYS A 119 -23.09 -20.20 7.52
C LYS A 119 -23.83 -20.16 6.18
N SER A 120 -23.31 -19.46 5.18
CA SER A 120 -23.89 -19.47 3.82
C SER A 120 -23.73 -20.81 3.14
N THR A 121 -22.57 -21.47 3.28
CA THR A 121 -22.33 -22.81 2.69
C THR A 121 -23.23 -23.88 3.32
N LEU A 122 -23.42 -23.84 4.65
CA LEU A 122 -24.32 -24.77 5.35
C LEU A 122 -25.79 -24.57 4.95
N ARG A 123 -26.20 -23.34 4.60
CA ARG A 123 -27.56 -23.05 4.11
C ARG A 123 -27.77 -23.42 2.64
N GLY A 124 -26.72 -23.36 1.82
CA GLY A 124 -26.76 -23.75 0.41
C GLY A 124 -26.86 -25.26 0.18
N ASN A 125 -26.42 -26.08 1.14
CA ASN A 125 -26.48 -27.55 1.07
C ASN A 125 -27.79 -28.16 1.61
N SER A 126 -28.83 -27.35 1.83
CA SER A 126 -30.17 -27.82 2.29
C SER A 126 -31.29 -27.54 1.27
N GLN A 127 -30.94 -27.40 -0.01
CA GLN A 127 -31.89 -27.45 -1.13
C GLN A 127 -31.54 -28.60 -2.07
#